data_AF-A0A8J6A9T1-F1
#
_entry.id   AF-A0A8J6A9T1-F1
#
_cell.length_a   1.000
_cell.length_b   1.000
_cell.length_c   1.000
_cell.angle_alpha   90.00
_cell.angle_beta   90.00
_cell.angle_gamma   90.00
#
_symmetry.space_group_name_H-M   'P 1'
#
loop_
_entity.id
_entity.type
_entity.pdbx_description
1 polymer ?
#
loop_
_entity_poly.entity_id
_entity_poly.type
_entity_poly.pdbx_seq_one_letter_code
_entity_poly.pdbx_strand_id
1 'polypeptide(L)' 'SESLVVCDVAEDLVEKLRKFRFRRETNNAAIIMKIDKDKRLVVLDEELEVCLIS' A
#
# COMPACT_ATOMS: atom_id res chain seq x y z
N SER A 1 -8.76 21.75 -19.60
CA SER A 1 -7.54 21.67 -18.77
C SER A 1 -7.71 20.51 -17.82
N GLU A 2 -6.98 19.40 -17.99
CA GLU A 2 -7.02 18.30 -17.03
C GLU A 2 -6.12 18.64 -15.84
N SER A 3 -6.71 18.96 -14.69
CA SER A 3 -5.96 19.19 -13.46
C SER A 3 -5.62 17.85 -12.80
N LEU A 4 -4.42 17.34 -13.04
CA LEU A 4 -3.86 16.23 -12.28
C LEU A 4 -3.61 16.67 -10.84
N VAL A 5 -4.32 16.06 -9.89
CA VAL A 5 -4.12 16.30 -8.46
C VAL A 5 -3.26 15.16 -7.91
N VAL A 6 -2.06 15.50 -7.45
CA VAL A 6 -1.16 14.56 -6.77
C VAL A 6 -1.62 14.44 -5.32
N CYS A 7 -1.83 13.21 -4.86
CA CYS A 7 -2.20 12.91 -3.47
C CYS A 7 -0.95 12.54 -2.67
N ASP A 8 -0.90 12.97 -1.41
CA ASP A 8 0.18 12.57 -0.50
C ASP A 8 -0.01 11.11 -0.06
N VAL A 9 1.05 10.49 0.47
CA VAL A 9 1.00 9.11 0.99
C VAL A 9 0.97 9.15 2.51
N ALA A 10 0.06 8.41 3.14
CA ALA A 10 -0.02 8.35 4.58
C ALA A 10 1.27 7.76 5.20
N GLU A 11 1.74 8.32 6.31
CA GLU A 11 3.03 7.96 6.92
C GLU A 11 3.08 6.48 7.34
N ASP A 12 1.96 5.95 7.85
CA ASP A 12 1.79 4.54 8.23
C ASP A 12 1.91 3.60 7.02
N LEU A 13 1.40 4.02 5.87
CA LEU A 13 1.56 3.29 4.61
C LEU A 13 3.02 3.33 4.13
N VAL A 14 3.72 4.47 4.26
CA VAL A 14 5.16 4.56 3.90
C VAL A 14 5.99 3.61 4.75
N GLU A 15 5.72 3.52 6.06
CA GLU A 15 6.39 2.57 6.94
C GLU A 15 6.13 1.11 6.56
N LYS A 16 4.88 0.78 6.23
CA LYS A 16 4.50 -0.57 5.75
C LYS A 16 5.18 -0.91 4.43
N LEU A 17 5.20 -0.01 3.46
CA LEU A 17 5.90 -0.20 2.18
C LEU A 17 7.40 -0.42 2.39
N ARG A 18 8.01 0.30 3.36
CA ARG A 18 9.41 0.09 3.73
C ARG A 18 9.62 -1.31 4.30
N LYS A 19 8.80 -1.75 5.25
CA LYS A 19 8.88 -3.10 5.83
C LYS A 19 8.67 -4.18 4.77
N PHE A 20 7.67 -4.02 3.91
CA PHE A 20 7.35 -4.94 2.83
C PHE A 20 8.47 -5.08 1.80
N ARG A 21 9.12 -3.96 1.43
CA ARG A 21 10.29 -3.96 0.54
C ARG A 21 11.47 -4.74 1.12
N PHE A 22 11.67 -4.64 2.43
CA PHE A 22 12.77 -5.30 3.14
C PHE A 22 12.37 -6.61 3.81
N ARG A 23 11.18 -7.13 3.53
CA ARG A 23 10.73 -8.41 4.08
C ARG A 23 11.68 -9.53 3.62
N ARG A 24 11.88 -10.50 4.50
CA ARG A 24 12.72 -11.68 4.22
C ARG A 24 11.90 -12.94 3.97
N GLU A 25 10.57 -12.87 4.07
CA GLU A 25 9.69 -14.00 3.77
C GLU A 25 9.73 -14.36 2.28
N THR A 26 9.71 -15.67 1.99
CA THR A 26 9.67 -16.22 0.63
C THR A 26 8.25 -16.39 0.07
N ASN A 27 7.23 -16.01 0.84
CA ASN A 27 5.83 -16.10 0.44
C ASN A 27 5.47 -14.98 -0.54
N ASN A 28 4.57 -15.29 -1.48
CA ASN A 28 3.99 -14.26 -2.33
C ASN A 28 3.11 -13.37 -1.46
N ALA A 29 3.30 -12.06 -1.53
CA ALA A 29 2.46 -11.11 -0.81
C ALA A 29 2.21 -9.88 -1.68
N ALA A 30 1.11 -9.18 -1.44
CA ALA A 30 0.69 -7.99 -2.16
C ALA A 30 0.14 -6.93 -1.20
N ILE A 31 0.40 -5.67 -1.51
CA ILE A 31 -0.16 -4.50 -0.82
C ILE A 31 -1.10 -3.80 -1.79
N ILE A 32 -2.37 -3.68 -1.42
CA ILE A 32 -3.39 -2.94 -2.15
C ILE A 32 -3.55 -1.57 -1.48
N MET A 33 -3.48 -0.51 -2.30
CA MET A 33 -3.59 0.88 -1.85
C MET A 33 -4.80 1.54 -2.52
N LYS A 34 -5.45 2.46 -1.81
CA LYS A 34 -6.53 3.29 -2.34
C LYS A 34 -6.31 4.76 -2.05
N ILE A 35 -6.99 5.62 -2.81
CA ILE A 35 -7.02 7.05 -2.57
C ILE A 35 -8.24 7.38 -1.70
N ASP A 36 -8.01 7.90 -0.50
CA ASP A 36 -9.02 8.58 0.29
C ASP A 36 -9.28 9.95 -0.35
N LYS A 37 -10.45 10.10 -1.00
CA LYS A 37 -10.81 11.31 -1.74
C LYS A 37 -11.09 12.50 -0.84
N ASP A 38 -11.54 12.26 0.39
CA ASP A 38 -11.86 13.31 1.35
C ASP A 38 -10.58 13.93 1.91
N LYS A 39 -9.59 13.08 2.17
CA LYS A 39 -8.30 13.48 2.72
C LYS A 39 -7.22 13.73 1.66
N ARG A 40 -7.48 13.37 0.39
CA ARG A 40 -6.51 13.39 -0.72
C ARG A 40 -5.21 12.67 -0.37
N LEU A 41 -5.36 11.51 0.29
CA LEU A 41 -4.26 10.72 0.83
C LEU A 41 -4.34 9.30 0.30
N VAL A 42 -3.20 8.75 -0.10
CA VAL A 42 -3.07 7.32 -0.40
C VAL A 42 -2.97 6.57 0.91
N VAL A 43 -3.88 5.61 1.11
CA VAL A 43 -3.99 4.80 2.33
C VAL A 43 -3.95 3.32 1.97
N LEU A 44 -3.58 2.49 2.95
CA LEU A 44 -3.67 1.04 2.81
C LEU A 44 -5.14 0.64 2.65
N ASP A 45 -5.40 -0.24 1.69
CA ASP A 45 -6.70 -0.89 1.56
C ASP A 45 -6.64 -2.28 2.18
N GLU A 46 -5.79 -3.14 1.61
CA GLU A 46 -5.65 -4.54 2.01
C GLU A 46 -4.19 -5.00 1.89
N GLU A 47 -3.82 -5.97 2.74
CA GLU A 47 -2.52 -6.65 2.71
C GLU A 47 -2.79 -8.15 2.55
N LEU A 48 -2.28 -8.74 1.46
CA LEU A 48 -2.48 -10.14 1.12
C LEU A 48 -1.17 -10.90 1.29
N GLU A 49 -1.22 -12.01 1.99
CA GLU A 49 -0.13 -12.99 2.06
C GLU A 49 -0.62 -14.33 1.53
N VAL A 50 -0.06 -14.77 0.40
CA VAL A 50 -0.34 -16.07 -0.20
C VAL A 50 0.61 -17.08 0.40
N CYS A 51 0.18 -17.70 1.49
CA CYS A 51 0.64 -19.03 1.86
C CYS A 51 0.09 -19.98 0.79
N LEU A 52 0.97 -20.50 -0.07
CA LEU A 52 0.61 -21.63 -0.94
C LEU A 52 0.29 -22.81 -0.02
N ILE A 53 -1.01 -23.01 0.23
CA ILE A 53 -1.68 -24.22 0.73
C ILE A 53 -1.02 -24.93 1.92
N SER A 54 -1.69 -24.86 3.09
CA SER A 54 -1.65 -25.94 4.08
C SER A 54 -2.79 -26.92 3.79
#